data_AF-A0A7V1BSX4-F1
#
_entry.id   AF-A0A7V1BSX4-F1
#
_cell.length_a   1.000
_cell.length_b   1.000
_cell.length_c   1.000
_cell.angle_alpha   90.00
_cell.angle_beta   90.00
_cell.angle_gamma   90.00
#
_symmetry.space_group_name_H-M   'P 1'
#
loop_
_entity.id
_entity.type
_entity.pdbx_description
1 polymer ?
#
loop_
_entity_poly.entity_id
_entity_poly.type
_entity_poly.pdbx_seq_one_letter_code
_entity_poly.pdbx_strand_id
1 'polypeptide(L)'
;EKVNYTIQSYRDKLIRHFNDEDEILFPKVKGKDSALDNRVDEIINEHREIESLVEELKTADKPETVLNKLGYLLESHIRKEERELFVKFQEVLTEEELSEIEIKLKSER
;
A
#
# COMPACT_ATOMS: atom_id res chain seq x y z
N GLU A 1 -23.89 -2.59 5.07
CA GLU A 1 -23.54 -1.23 5.52
C GLU A 1 -22.10 -0.90 5.14
N LYS A 2 -21.76 0.40 5.04
CA LYS A 2 -20.45 0.87 4.55
C LYS A 2 -19.26 0.30 5.35
N VAL A 3 -19.39 0.23 6.68
CA VAL A 3 -18.35 -0.32 7.58
C VAL A 3 -17.98 -1.76 7.22
N ASN A 4 -18.98 -2.66 7.12
CA ASN A 4 -18.75 -4.06 6.77
C ASN A 4 -18.13 -4.21 5.38
N TYR A 5 -18.57 -3.40 4.41
CA TYR A 5 -17.99 -3.39 3.07
C TYR A 5 -16.52 -2.96 3.09
N THR A 6 -16.18 -1.92 3.86
CA THR A 6 -14.80 -1.44 4.03
C THR A 6 -13.91 -2.50 4.68
N ILE A 7 -14.34 -3.09 5.80
CA ILE A 7 -13.58 -4.15 6.50
C ILE A 7 -13.38 -5.37 5.59
N GLN A 8 -14.43 -5.78 4.88
CA GLN A 8 -14.33 -6.89 3.93
C GLN A 8 -13.38 -6.55 2.77
N SER A 9 -13.50 -5.36 2.17
CA SER A 9 -12.63 -4.96 1.06
C SER A 9 -11.18 -4.85 1.48
N TYR A 10 -10.91 -4.39 2.71
CA TYR A 10 -9.57 -4.39 3.29
C TYR A 10 -9.01 -5.81 3.35
N ARG A 11 -9.75 -6.74 3.95
CA ARG A 11 -9.35 -8.14 4.09
C ARG A 11 -9.12 -8.83 2.75
N ASP A 12 -10.07 -8.68 1.83
CA ASP A 12 -10.11 -9.45 0.59
C ASP A 12 -9.16 -8.89 -0.48
N LYS A 13 -8.71 -7.62 -0.34
CA LYS A 13 -7.95 -6.93 -1.38
C LYS A 13 -6.73 -6.18 -0.86
N LEU A 14 -6.91 -5.23 0.08
CA LEU A 14 -5.82 -4.33 0.46
C LEU A 14 -4.70 -5.04 1.23
N ILE A 15 -5.02 -6.00 2.12
CA ILE A 15 -3.97 -6.76 2.82
C ILE A 15 -3.02 -7.42 1.82
N ARG A 16 -3.58 -8.03 0.78
CA ARG A 16 -2.77 -8.66 -0.27
C ARG A 16 -1.94 -7.62 -1.03
N HIS A 17 -2.55 -6.51 -1.41
CA HIS A 17 -1.87 -5.43 -2.13
C HIS A 17 -0.66 -4.91 -1.36
N PHE A 18 -0.82 -4.63 -0.06
CA PHE A 18 0.27 -4.17 0.80
C PHE A 18 1.35 -5.25 0.97
N ASN A 19 0.97 -6.53 1.09
CA ASN A 19 1.96 -7.62 1.14
C ASN A 19 2.75 -7.75 -0.17
N ASP A 20 2.08 -7.64 -1.32
CA ASP A 20 2.72 -7.64 -2.63
C ASP A 20 3.76 -6.49 -2.72
N GLU A 21 3.46 -5.33 -2.15
CA GLU A 21 4.38 -4.20 -2.11
C GLU A 21 5.53 -4.41 -1.13
N ASP A 22 5.21 -4.71 0.14
CA ASP A 22 6.17 -4.83 1.24
C ASP A 22 7.16 -5.99 1.03
N GLU A 23 6.69 -7.13 0.52
CA GLU A 23 7.48 -8.37 0.44
C GLU A 23 8.14 -8.58 -0.93
N ILE A 24 7.58 -8.01 -2.01
CA ILE A 24 8.06 -8.25 -3.37
C ILE A 24 8.63 -6.97 -3.98
N LEU A 25 7.88 -5.87 -3.94
CA LEU A 25 8.22 -4.67 -4.70
C LEU A 25 9.30 -3.82 -4.01
N PHE A 26 9.07 -3.43 -2.75
CA PHE A 26 9.97 -2.57 -1.98
C PHE A 26 11.37 -3.16 -1.78
N PRO A 27 11.56 -4.48 -1.55
CA PRO A 27 12.89 -5.05 -1.46
C PRO A 27 13.73 -4.92 -2.73
N LYS A 28 13.11 -4.77 -3.91
CA LYS A 28 13.82 -4.64 -5.19
C LYS A 28 14.42 -3.27 -5.42
N VAL A 29 13.88 -2.25 -4.76
CA VAL A 29 14.36 -0.86 -4.90
C VAL A 29 15.23 -0.41 -3.74
N LYS A 30 15.25 -1.17 -2.65
CA LYS A 30 15.98 -0.83 -1.42
C LYS A 30 17.46 -0.57 -1.69
N GLY A 31 17.95 0.57 -1.23
CA GLY A 31 19.36 0.96 -1.33
C GLY A 31 19.80 1.41 -2.72
N LYS A 32 18.89 1.50 -3.71
CA LYS A 32 19.19 2.09 -5.02
C LYS A 32 19.24 3.62 -4.96
N ASP A 33 18.42 4.24 -4.11
CA ASP A 33 18.36 5.69 -3.90
C ASP A 33 17.84 6.01 -2.50
N SER A 34 18.54 6.84 -1.73
CA SER A 34 18.18 7.15 -0.35
C SER A 34 16.87 7.94 -0.20
N ALA A 35 16.52 8.77 -1.19
CA ALA A 35 15.26 9.50 -1.17
C ALA A 35 14.09 8.56 -1.51
N LEU A 36 14.33 7.57 -2.36
CA LEU A 36 13.37 6.50 -2.64
C LEU A 36 13.14 5.61 -1.41
N ASP A 37 14.20 5.24 -0.69
CA ASP A 37 14.11 4.47 0.56
C ASP A 37 13.22 5.21 1.59
N ASN A 38 13.41 6.52 1.76
CA ASN A 38 12.57 7.32 2.66
C ASN A 38 11.08 7.34 2.25
N ARG A 39 10.81 7.34 0.93
CA ARG A 39 9.43 7.31 0.41
C ARG A 39 8.78 5.95 0.62
N VAL A 40 9.54 4.87 0.46
CA VAL A 40 9.09 3.51 0.78
C VAL A 40 8.74 3.42 2.28
N ASP A 41 9.59 3.94 3.15
CA ASP A 41 9.32 3.95 4.59
C ASP A 41 8.06 4.77 4.95
N GLU A 42 7.81 5.88 4.25
CA GLU A 42 6.57 6.66 4.39
C GLU A 42 5.34 5.81 4.04
N ILE A 43 5.35 5.12 2.90
CA ILE A 43 4.24 4.27 2.44
C ILE A 43 3.99 3.10 3.40
N ILE A 44 5.03 2.43 3.88
CA ILE A 44 4.90 1.35 4.88
C ILE A 44 4.23 1.86 6.17
N ASN A 45 4.52 3.10 6.59
CA ASN A 45 3.86 3.69 7.75
C ASN A 45 2.39 4.02 7.47
N GLU A 46 2.05 4.46 6.25
CA GLU A 46 0.66 4.64 5.82
C GLU A 46 -0.13 3.32 5.81
N HIS A 47 0.49 2.20 5.38
CA HIS A 47 -0.14 0.86 5.44
C HIS A 47 -0.59 0.52 6.88
N ARG A 48 0.28 0.77 7.86
CA ARG A 48 0.00 0.54 9.29
C ARG A 48 -1.08 1.47 9.82
N GLU A 49 -1.11 2.72 9.38
CA GLU A 49 -2.16 3.67 9.77
C GLU A 49 -3.53 3.26 9.18
N ILE A 50 -3.55 2.81 7.92
CA ILE A 50 -4.74 2.26 7.26
C ILE A 50 -5.24 1.02 8.02
N GLU A 51 -4.36 0.08 8.37
CA GLU A 51 -4.70 -1.08 9.20
C GLU A 51 -5.34 -0.64 10.54
N SER A 52 -4.70 0.29 11.24
CA SER A 52 -5.20 0.81 12.52
C SER A 52 -6.60 1.43 12.39
N LEU A 53 -6.87 2.20 11.34
CA LEU A 53 -8.18 2.79 11.10
C LEU A 53 -9.24 1.74 10.77
N VAL A 54 -8.87 0.68 10.04
CA VAL A 54 -9.79 -0.44 9.75
C VAL A 54 -10.10 -1.26 11.01
N GLU A 55 -9.14 -1.44 11.90
CA GLU A 55 -9.37 -2.06 13.20
C GLU A 55 -10.27 -1.19 14.10
N GLU A 56 -10.05 0.13 14.10
CA GLU A 56 -10.90 1.09 14.83
C GLU A 56 -12.36 1.01 14.37
N LEU A 57 -12.62 0.85 13.06
CA LEU A 57 -13.98 0.72 12.51
C LEU A 57 -14.81 -0.41 13.12
N LYS A 58 -14.18 -1.46 13.67
CA LYS A 58 -14.89 -2.60 14.28
C LYS A 58 -15.60 -2.23 15.59
N THR A 59 -15.14 -1.18 16.26
CA THR A 59 -15.61 -0.80 17.61
C THR A 59 -15.93 0.68 17.76
N ALA A 60 -15.74 1.49 16.70
CA ALA A 60 -15.95 2.93 16.75
C ALA A 60 -17.41 3.31 17.05
N ASP A 61 -17.60 4.17 18.05
CA ASP A 61 -18.90 4.81 18.34
C ASP A 61 -19.36 5.75 17.20
N LYS A 62 -18.40 6.29 16.43
CA LYS A 62 -18.60 7.23 15.32
C LYS A 62 -17.92 6.75 14.04
N PRO A 63 -18.41 5.66 13.42
CA PRO A 63 -17.74 5.04 12.27
C PRO A 63 -17.62 5.97 11.06
N GLU A 64 -18.50 6.94 10.88
CA GLU A 64 -18.44 7.93 9.80
C GLU A 64 -17.20 8.82 9.87
N THR A 65 -16.73 9.15 11.08
CA THR A 65 -15.52 9.96 11.27
C THR A 65 -14.29 9.16 10.87
N VAL A 66 -14.23 7.88 11.26
CA VAL A 66 -13.14 6.96 10.92
C VAL A 66 -13.13 6.67 9.43
N LEU A 67 -14.30 6.41 8.83
CA LEU A 67 -14.45 6.23 7.38
C LEU A 67 -13.96 7.45 6.58
N ASN A 68 -14.25 8.66 7.06
CA ASN A 68 -13.80 9.87 6.40
C ASN A 68 -12.27 10.02 6.46
N LYS A 69 -11.66 9.79 7.62
CA LYS A 69 -10.20 9.78 7.78
C LYS A 69 -9.53 8.75 6.87
N LEU A 70 -10.04 7.51 6.90
CA LEU A 70 -9.55 6.42 6.06
C LEU A 70 -9.67 6.75 4.57
N GLY A 71 -10.76 7.38 4.14
CA GLY A 71 -10.94 7.81 2.76
C GLY A 71 -9.91 8.83 2.30
N TYR A 72 -9.64 9.85 3.12
CA TYR A 72 -8.59 10.85 2.82
C TYR A 72 -7.19 10.24 2.80
N LEU A 73 -6.90 9.35 3.75
CA LEU A 73 -5.60 8.67 3.82
C LEU A 73 -5.38 7.81 2.57
N LEU A 74 -6.36 6.97 2.21
CA LEU A 74 -6.28 6.14 1.01
C LEU A 74 -6.14 6.96 -0.28
N GLU A 75 -6.87 8.07 -0.42
CA GLU A 75 -6.71 8.95 -1.59
C GLU A 75 -5.29 9.51 -1.70
N SER A 76 -4.74 10.00 -0.58
CA SER A 76 -3.38 10.53 -0.53
C SER A 76 -2.34 9.46 -0.84
N HIS A 77 -2.47 8.30 -0.20
CA HIS A 77 -1.61 7.13 -0.36
C HIS A 77 -1.54 6.68 -1.83
N ILE A 78 -2.68 6.41 -2.48
CA ILE A 78 -2.74 5.99 -3.89
C ILE A 78 -2.06 7.03 -4.81
N ARG A 79 -2.26 8.32 -4.55
CA ARG A 79 -1.61 9.37 -5.36
C ARG A 79 -0.10 9.37 -5.23
N LYS A 80 0.44 9.13 -4.03
CA LYS A 80 1.90 9.06 -3.80
C LYS A 80 2.48 7.86 -4.53
N GLU A 81 1.82 6.71 -4.43
CA GLU A 81 2.26 5.50 -5.11
C GLU A 81 2.28 5.66 -6.63
N GLU A 82 1.13 6.02 -7.22
CA GLU A 82 0.98 6.08 -8.67
C GLU A 82 1.83 7.17 -9.32
N ARG A 83 1.95 8.34 -8.67
CA ARG A 83 2.54 9.53 -9.31
C ARG A 83 4.00 9.76 -8.96
N GLU A 84 4.46 9.20 -7.84
CA GLU A 84 5.80 9.46 -7.34
C GLU A 84 6.58 8.15 -7.21
N LEU A 85 6.06 7.20 -6.43
CA LEU A 85 6.81 5.98 -6.09
C LEU A 85 7.01 5.07 -7.30
N PHE A 86 5.92 4.67 -7.97
CA PHE A 86 5.97 3.75 -9.10
C PHE A 86 6.61 4.36 -10.33
N VAL A 87 6.46 5.68 -10.53
CA VAL A 87 7.24 6.41 -11.54
C VAL A 87 8.73 6.26 -11.25
N LYS A 88 9.15 6.44 -10.00
CA LYS A 88 10.56 6.30 -9.64
C LYS A 88 11.05 4.86 -9.77
N PHE A 89 10.20 3.86 -9.48
CA PHE A 89 10.55 2.44 -9.64
C PHE A 89 10.89 2.12 -11.10
N GLN A 90 10.12 2.64 -12.06
CA GLN A 90 10.39 2.46 -13.49
C GLN A 90 11.72 3.11 -13.93
N GLU A 91 12.19 4.15 -13.24
CA GLU A 91 13.47 4.78 -13.55
C GLU A 91 14.68 4.00 -13.00
N VAL A 92 14.52 3.29 -11.87
CA VAL A 92 15.64 2.65 -11.14
C VAL A 92 15.74 1.13 -11.34
N LEU A 93 14.66 0.51 -11.79
CA LEU A 93 14.59 -0.93 -12.05
C LEU A 93 14.92 -1.24 -13.51
N THR A 94 15.65 -2.33 -13.73
CA THR A 94 15.87 -2.85 -15.08
C THR A 94 14.68 -3.69 -15.55
N GLU A 95 14.58 -3.93 -16.87
CA GLU A 95 13.58 -4.84 -17.43
C GLU A 95 13.65 -6.25 -16.83
N GLU A 96 14.85 -6.72 -16.49
CA GLU A 96 15.04 -8.02 -15.82
C GLU A 96 14.45 -8.01 -14.40
N GLU A 97 14.74 -6.96 -13.62
CA GLU A 97 14.18 -6.80 -12.27
C GLU A 97 12.65 -6.67 -12.29
N LEU A 98 12.10 -5.93 -13.27
CA LEU A 98 10.65 -5.80 -13.49
C LEU A 98 10.01 -7.15 -13.86
N SER A 99 10.67 -7.94 -14.70
CA SER A 99 10.20 -9.28 -15.06
C SER A 99 10.20 -10.23 -13.87
N GLU A 100 11.23 -10.18 -13.01
CA GLU A 100 11.27 -10.95 -11.77
C GLU A 100 10.13 -10.58 -10.81
N ILE A 101 9.81 -9.29 -10.69
CA ILE A 101 8.67 -8.79 -9.92
C ILE A 101 7.37 -9.35 -10.48
N GLU A 102 7.16 -9.27 -11.81
CA GLU A 102 5.96 -9.77 -12.47
C GLU A 102 5.75 -11.27 -12.22
N ILE A 103 6.82 -12.07 -12.30
CA ILE A 103 6.77 -13.51 -12.04
C ILE A 103 6.33 -13.78 -10.60
N LYS A 104 6.92 -13.08 -9.61
CA LYS A 104 6.56 -13.24 -8.20
C LYS A 104 5.12 -12.84 -7.91
N LEU A 105 4.65 -11.71 -8.46
CA LEU A 105 3.27 -11.25 -8.30
C LEU A 105 2.24 -12.21 -8.90
N LYS A 106 2.62 -12.99 -9.93
CA LYS A 106 1.77 -14.01 -10.54
C LYS A 106 1.82 -15.35 -9.81
N SER A 107 2.93 -15.72 -9.18
CA SER A 107 3.04 -17.00 -8.45
C SER A 107 2.25 -17.01 -7.15
N GLU A 108 2.00 -15.85 -6.56
CA GLU A 108 1.19 -15.69 -5.35
C GLU A 108 -0.33 -15.56 -5.65
N ARG A 109 -0.78 -15.82 -6.90
CA ARG A 109 -2.20 -15.71 -7.34
C ARG A 109 -2.96 -17.03 -7.35
#